data_AF-A0AAU1JZC7-F1
#
_entry.id   AF-A0AAU1JZC7-F1
#
_cell.length_a   1.000
_cell.length_b   1.000
_cell.length_c   1.000
_cell.angle_alpha   90.00
_cell.angle_beta   90.00
_cell.angle_gamma   90.00
#
_symmetry.space_group_name_H-M   'P 1'
#
loop_
_entity.id
_entity.type
_entity.pdbx_description
1 polymer ?
#
loop_
_entity_poly.entity_id
_entity_poly.type
_entity_poly.pdbx_seq_one_letter_code
_entity_poly.pdbx_strand_id
1 'polypeptide(L)'
;MTATYLTLTLIASIAALGGAVLNLTGHRIPVTEAQRLSVPMEWLRFPIGASYALGFLGLLIGLAVPAVGIVAAAGFVVFFVLAIGAHLRVEDRSLGRAGGGLALSLATLVVTGMYAAGRDDLGGVVAAYVNDLPDPWWPVVLLAVIQIGDAAMCFKPASFIARCFTDVGLPRALWPVMPWVKVAATAGLVTGLWVPYVGALTSAALVVYFVLAVSAHIRARDFGRNFVLNATGSLVLCVAVFVFCFLG
;
A
#
# COMPACT_ATOMS: atom_id res chain seq x y z
N MET A 1 -26.31 -5.24 8.96
CA MET A 1 -24.85 -5.18 8.78
C MET A 1 -24.42 -5.47 7.35
N THR A 2 -24.77 -6.60 6.74
CA THR A 2 -24.36 -6.95 5.36
C THR A 2 -24.76 -5.93 4.29
N ALA A 3 -26.02 -5.48 4.28
CA ALA A 3 -26.48 -4.49 3.30
C ALA A 3 -25.67 -3.18 3.39
N THR A 4 -25.52 -2.62 4.60
CA THR A 4 -24.71 -1.40 4.85
C THR A 4 -23.26 -1.56 4.40
N TYR A 5 -22.66 -2.71 4.70
CA TYR A 5 -21.30 -3.04 4.28
C TYR A 5 -21.14 -3.05 2.76
N LEU A 6 -22.02 -3.76 2.06
CA LEU A 6 -22.00 -3.81 0.59
C LEU A 6 -22.22 -2.41 -0.01
N THR A 7 -23.21 -1.67 0.50
CA THR A 7 -23.52 -0.33 -0.01
C THR A 7 -22.34 0.62 0.16
N LEU A 8 -21.75 0.75 1.36
CA LEU A 8 -20.63 1.67 1.58
C LEU A 8 -19.38 1.26 0.81
N THR A 9 -19.09 -0.04 0.74
CA THR A 9 -17.92 -0.54 -0.01
C THR A 9 -18.07 -0.26 -1.50
N LEU A 10 -19.25 -0.46 -2.07
CA LEU A 10 -19.52 -0.16 -3.49
C LEU A 10 -19.47 1.35 -3.77
N ILE A 11 -20.05 2.19 -2.90
CA ILE A 11 -19.98 3.65 -3.05
C ILE A 11 -18.52 4.12 -2.99
N ALA A 12 -17.75 3.66 -2.00
CA ALA A 12 -16.33 3.99 -1.87
C ALA A 12 -15.51 3.49 -3.07
N SER A 13 -15.81 2.30 -3.57
CA SER A 13 -15.16 1.73 -4.76
C SER A 13 -15.45 2.57 -6.01
N ILE A 14 -16.70 2.97 -6.24
CA ILE A 14 -17.07 3.82 -7.38
C ILE A 14 -16.40 5.19 -7.28
N ALA A 15 -16.39 5.80 -6.08
CA ALA A 15 -15.71 7.06 -5.84
C ALA A 15 -14.20 6.94 -6.09
N ALA A 16 -13.59 5.84 -5.63
CA ALA A 16 -12.17 5.56 -5.85
C ALA A 16 -11.85 5.36 -7.34
N LEU A 17 -12.70 4.63 -8.08
CA LEU A 17 -12.57 4.47 -9.52
C LEU A 17 -12.66 5.82 -10.24
N GLY A 18 -13.63 6.66 -9.87
CA GLY A 18 -13.74 8.03 -10.38
C GLY A 18 -12.46 8.83 -10.10
N GLY A 19 -11.96 8.80 -8.87
CA GLY A 19 -10.69 9.42 -8.50
C GLY A 19 -9.52 8.93 -9.35
N ALA A 20 -9.41 7.62 -9.57
CA ALA A 20 -8.37 7.01 -10.39
C ALA A 20 -8.45 7.51 -11.83
N VAL A 21 -9.63 7.42 -12.46
CA VAL A 21 -9.85 7.85 -13.85
C VAL A 21 -9.50 9.33 -14.01
N LEU A 22 -10.01 10.20 -13.14
CA LEU A 22 -9.77 11.64 -13.22
C LEU A 22 -8.28 11.99 -13.13
N ASN A 23 -7.56 11.36 -12.19
CA ASN A 23 -6.14 11.63 -11.96
C ASN A 23 -5.26 11.04 -13.07
N LEU A 24 -5.53 9.81 -13.51
CA LEU A 24 -4.71 9.12 -14.52
C LEU A 24 -4.89 9.70 -15.93
N THR A 25 -6.09 10.19 -16.25
CA THR A 25 -6.40 10.84 -17.55
C THR A 25 -6.03 12.32 -17.59
N GLY A 26 -5.62 12.92 -16.46
CA GLY A 26 -5.24 14.33 -16.40
C GLY A 26 -6.42 15.29 -16.54
N HIS A 27 -7.59 14.90 -16.00
CA HIS A 27 -8.77 15.77 -16.04
C HIS A 27 -8.46 17.12 -15.33
N ARG A 28 -9.02 18.22 -15.86
CA ARG A 28 -8.88 19.58 -15.29
C ARG A 28 -9.13 19.71 -13.78
N ILE A 29 -9.98 18.85 -13.18
CA ILE A 29 -10.33 18.94 -11.76
C ILE A 29 -9.08 18.64 -10.89
N PRO A 30 -8.48 17.44 -10.93
CA PRO A 30 -7.22 17.19 -10.22
C PRO A 30 -6.07 18.11 -10.62
N VAL A 31 -5.95 18.49 -11.90
CA VAL A 31 -4.89 19.40 -12.36
C VAL A 31 -4.98 20.76 -11.67
N THR A 32 -6.18 21.33 -11.59
CA THR A 32 -6.40 22.62 -10.93
C THR A 32 -6.09 22.53 -9.44
N GLU A 33 -6.50 21.45 -8.78
CA GLU A 33 -6.20 21.23 -7.35
C GLU A 33 -4.69 21.06 -7.10
N ALA A 34 -4.00 20.25 -7.90
CA ALA A 34 -2.57 20.05 -7.75
C ALA A 34 -1.79 21.37 -7.91
N GLN A 35 -2.17 22.20 -8.88
CA GLN A 35 -1.58 23.54 -9.06
C GLN A 35 -1.83 24.45 -7.86
N ARG A 36 -3.06 24.47 -7.32
CA ARG A 36 -3.39 25.24 -6.11
C ARG A 36 -2.57 24.80 -4.90
N LEU A 37 -2.42 23.49 -4.73
CA LEU A 37 -1.70 22.89 -3.60
C LEU A 37 -0.18 22.85 -3.79
N SER A 38 0.34 23.37 -4.91
CA SER A 38 1.76 23.28 -5.27
C SER A 38 2.29 21.83 -5.22
N VAL A 39 1.45 20.87 -5.59
CA VAL A 39 1.79 19.45 -5.69
C VAL A 39 2.39 19.18 -7.07
N PRO A 40 3.50 18.43 -7.19
CA PRO A 40 4.11 18.14 -8.47
C PRO A 40 3.14 17.46 -9.44
N MET A 41 3.14 17.86 -10.71
CA MET A 41 2.18 17.35 -11.68
C MET A 41 2.32 15.85 -11.94
N GLU A 42 3.52 15.30 -11.78
CA GLU A 42 3.75 13.86 -11.88
C GLU A 42 3.01 13.06 -10.78
N TRP A 43 2.70 13.70 -9.64
CA TRP A 43 1.97 13.05 -8.54
C TRP A 43 0.54 12.68 -8.90
N LEU A 44 -0.08 13.39 -9.87
CA LEU A 44 -1.42 13.05 -10.34
C LEU A 44 -1.49 11.61 -10.83
N ARG A 45 -0.53 11.19 -11.67
CA ARG A 45 -0.50 9.79 -12.14
C ARG A 45 0.05 8.88 -11.05
N PHE A 46 1.20 9.24 -10.48
CA PHE A 46 1.83 8.46 -9.41
C PHE A 46 2.50 9.39 -8.40
N PRO A 47 2.09 9.38 -7.12
CA PRO A 47 1.34 8.28 -6.48
C PRO A 47 -0.18 8.40 -6.44
N ILE A 48 -0.79 9.58 -6.67
CA ILE A 48 -2.20 9.84 -6.33
C ILE A 48 -3.18 8.96 -7.12
N GLY A 49 -3.13 9.03 -8.45
CA GLY A 49 -4.03 8.25 -9.31
C GLY A 49 -3.86 6.75 -9.12
N ALA A 50 -2.62 6.29 -8.99
CA ALA A 50 -2.32 4.89 -8.68
C ALA A 50 -2.89 4.45 -7.34
N SER A 51 -2.80 5.28 -6.28
CA SER A 51 -3.39 4.94 -4.98
C SER A 51 -4.91 4.82 -5.03
N TYR A 52 -5.59 5.66 -5.82
CA TYR A 52 -7.03 5.52 -6.04
C TYR A 52 -7.38 4.21 -6.75
N ALA A 53 -6.62 3.84 -7.78
CA ALA A 53 -6.83 2.57 -8.50
C ALA A 53 -6.59 1.36 -7.59
N LEU A 54 -5.52 1.38 -6.81
CA LEU A 54 -5.20 0.32 -5.84
C LEU A 54 -6.25 0.22 -4.74
N GLY A 55 -6.71 1.35 -4.20
CA GLY A 55 -7.76 1.36 -3.19
C GLY A 55 -9.10 0.88 -3.76
N PHE A 56 -9.45 1.24 -4.99
CA PHE A 56 -10.63 0.68 -5.69
C PHE A 56 -10.56 -0.85 -5.78
N LEU A 57 -9.45 -1.39 -6.30
CA LEU A 57 -9.26 -2.84 -6.41
C LEU A 57 -9.26 -3.52 -5.03
N GLY A 58 -8.59 -2.92 -4.05
CA GLY A 58 -8.52 -3.43 -2.68
C GLY A 58 -9.89 -3.46 -1.99
N LEU A 59 -10.74 -2.45 -2.20
CA LEU A 59 -12.11 -2.45 -1.66
C LEU A 59 -12.98 -3.53 -2.30
N LEU A 60 -12.85 -3.77 -3.61
CA LEU A 60 -13.58 -4.85 -4.30
C LEU A 60 -13.09 -6.24 -3.89
N ILE A 61 -11.77 -6.45 -3.81
CA ILE A 61 -11.19 -7.69 -3.28
C ILE A 61 -11.62 -7.88 -1.81
N GLY A 62 -11.74 -6.77 -1.08
CA GLY A 62 -12.23 -6.70 0.29
C GLY A 62 -13.60 -7.35 0.51
N LEU A 63 -14.44 -7.43 -0.52
CA LEU A 63 -15.73 -8.13 -0.48
C LEU A 63 -15.57 -9.64 -0.30
N ALA A 64 -14.48 -10.21 -0.79
CA ALA A 64 -14.12 -11.62 -0.63
C ALA A 64 -13.13 -11.86 0.51
N VAL A 65 -12.26 -10.88 0.80
CA VAL A 65 -11.19 -10.96 1.81
C VAL A 65 -11.25 -9.71 2.70
N PRO A 66 -12.02 -9.72 3.80
CA PRO A 66 -12.29 -8.52 4.60
C PRO A 66 -11.03 -7.78 5.06
N ALA A 67 -9.95 -8.48 5.41
CA ALA A 67 -8.67 -7.86 5.77
C ALA A 67 -8.11 -6.94 4.67
N VAL A 68 -8.23 -7.31 3.39
CA VAL A 68 -7.80 -6.47 2.26
C VAL A 68 -8.65 -5.21 2.17
N GLY A 69 -9.96 -5.34 2.40
CA GLY A 69 -10.89 -4.21 2.45
C GLY A 69 -10.57 -3.23 3.58
N ILE A 70 -10.24 -3.74 4.77
CA ILE A 70 -9.79 -2.94 5.92
C ILE A 70 -8.52 -2.17 5.56
N VAL A 71 -7.52 -2.82 4.97
CA VAL A 71 -6.27 -2.16 4.57
C VAL A 71 -6.51 -1.11 3.49
N ALA A 72 -7.34 -1.39 2.49
CA ALA A 72 -7.69 -0.42 1.45
C ALA A 72 -8.40 0.82 2.05
N ALA A 73 -9.39 0.61 2.93
CA ALA A 73 -10.11 1.69 3.58
C ALA A 73 -9.20 2.50 4.53
N ALA A 74 -8.35 1.84 5.33
CA ALA A 74 -7.37 2.49 6.18
C ALA A 74 -6.34 3.29 5.36
N GLY A 75 -5.89 2.74 4.23
CA GLY A 75 -5.04 3.44 3.27
C GLY A 75 -5.70 4.71 2.74
N PHE A 76 -7.00 4.68 2.42
CA PHE A 76 -7.74 5.88 2.05
C PHE A 76 -7.89 6.88 3.20
N VAL A 77 -8.10 6.43 4.44
CA VAL A 77 -8.11 7.32 5.60
C VAL A 77 -6.80 8.09 5.70
N VAL A 78 -5.65 7.40 5.63
CA VAL A 78 -4.34 8.05 5.63
C VAL A 78 -4.19 8.98 4.43
N PHE A 79 -4.58 8.53 3.23
CA PHE A 79 -4.54 9.34 2.01
C PHE A 79 -5.30 10.66 2.17
N PHE A 80 -6.54 10.62 2.66
CA PHE A 80 -7.35 11.82 2.81
C PHE A 80 -6.91 12.71 3.98
N VAL A 81 -6.34 12.14 5.05
CA VAL A 81 -5.67 12.92 6.10
C VAL A 81 -4.48 13.69 5.53
N LEU A 82 -3.64 13.04 4.71
CA LEU A 82 -2.53 13.71 4.02
C LEU A 82 -3.03 14.78 3.04
N ALA A 83 -4.13 14.52 2.33
CA ALA A 83 -4.75 15.49 1.44
C ALA A 83 -5.24 16.73 2.20
N ILE A 84 -5.92 16.54 3.34
CA ILE A 84 -6.31 17.65 4.23
C ILE A 84 -5.06 18.40 4.71
N GLY A 85 -4.01 17.70 5.11
CA GLY A 85 -2.73 18.31 5.47
C GLY A 85 -2.13 19.17 4.35
N ALA A 86 -2.24 18.73 3.09
CA ALA A 86 -1.78 19.51 1.94
C ALA A 86 -2.59 20.80 1.73
N HIS A 87 -3.92 20.76 1.89
CA HIS A 87 -4.77 21.96 1.88
C HIS A 87 -4.40 22.92 3.03
N LEU A 88 -4.26 22.39 4.26
CA LEU A 88 -3.91 23.18 5.43
C LEU A 88 -2.52 23.81 5.32
N ARG A 89 -1.55 23.14 4.68
CA ARG A 89 -0.19 23.65 4.45
C ARG A 89 -0.16 24.95 3.65
N VAL A 90 -1.09 25.11 2.72
CA VAL A 90 -1.20 26.32 1.87
C VAL A 90 -2.36 27.23 2.32
N GLU A 91 -2.88 27.02 3.54
CA GLU A 91 -4.00 27.74 4.14
C GLU A 91 -5.30 27.72 3.32
N ASP A 92 -5.44 26.74 2.42
CA ASP A 92 -6.66 26.53 1.66
C ASP A 92 -7.71 25.81 2.53
N ARG A 93 -8.87 26.44 2.68
CA ARG A 93 -10.00 25.91 3.48
C ARG A 93 -11.01 25.14 2.63
N SER A 94 -10.73 24.89 1.34
CA SER A 94 -11.61 24.15 0.43
C SER A 94 -11.64 22.63 0.69
N LEU A 95 -11.78 22.24 1.96
CA LEU A 95 -11.68 20.86 2.43
C LEU A 95 -12.87 19.96 2.05
N GLY A 96 -13.87 20.46 1.31
CA GLY A 96 -15.13 19.74 1.07
C GLY A 96 -14.94 18.36 0.43
N ARG A 97 -14.08 18.27 -0.60
CA ARG A 97 -13.81 16.99 -1.29
C ARG A 97 -12.98 16.04 -0.42
N ALA A 98 -11.90 16.54 0.18
CA ALA A 98 -11.02 15.73 1.02
C ALA A 98 -11.73 15.27 2.30
N GLY A 99 -12.54 16.13 2.92
CA GLY A 99 -13.37 15.82 4.07
C GLY A 99 -14.48 14.82 3.76
N GLY A 100 -15.16 14.97 2.62
CA GLY A 100 -16.15 13.98 2.16
C GLY A 100 -15.52 12.60 1.89
N GLY A 101 -14.35 12.58 1.24
CA GLY A 101 -13.58 11.36 1.03
C GLY A 101 -13.12 10.71 2.33
N LEU A 102 -12.65 11.50 3.30
CA LEU A 102 -12.26 11.02 4.62
C LEU A 102 -13.45 10.40 5.37
N ALA A 103 -14.60 11.09 5.38
CA ALA A 103 -15.81 10.60 6.06
C ALA A 103 -16.28 9.27 5.46
N LEU A 104 -16.32 9.16 4.13
CA LEU A 104 -16.65 7.92 3.44
C LEU A 104 -15.65 6.81 3.76
N SER A 105 -14.35 7.11 3.75
CA SER A 105 -13.30 6.13 4.03
C SER A 105 -13.36 5.62 5.48
N LEU A 106 -13.61 6.51 6.45
CA LEU A 106 -13.80 6.15 7.85
C LEU A 106 -15.06 5.30 8.04
N ALA A 107 -16.17 5.68 7.41
CA ALA A 107 -17.41 4.90 7.48
C ALA A 107 -17.22 3.49 6.87
N THR A 108 -16.58 3.40 5.72
CA THR A 108 -16.26 2.12 5.08
C THR A 108 -15.30 1.28 5.93
N LEU A 109 -14.28 1.88 6.54
CA LEU A 109 -13.35 1.21 7.44
C LEU A 109 -14.07 0.62 8.66
N VAL A 110 -14.90 1.44 9.34
CA VAL A 110 -15.66 1.02 10.52
C VAL A 110 -16.61 -0.11 10.16
N VAL A 111 -17.40 0.04 9.09
CA VAL A 111 -18.39 -0.98 8.71
C VAL A 111 -17.73 -2.26 8.23
N THR A 112 -16.59 -2.19 7.53
CA THR A 112 -15.82 -3.37 7.13
C THR A 112 -15.25 -4.09 8.36
N GLY A 113 -14.68 -3.35 9.31
CA GLY A 113 -14.18 -3.92 10.56
C GLY A 113 -15.27 -4.58 11.40
N MET A 114 -16.42 -3.92 11.55
CA MET A 114 -17.58 -4.49 12.26
C MET A 114 -18.14 -5.73 11.55
N TYR A 115 -18.15 -5.74 10.22
CA TYR A 115 -18.58 -6.88 9.42
C TYR A 115 -17.65 -8.09 9.58
N ALA A 116 -16.34 -7.86 9.56
CA ALA A 116 -15.32 -8.90 9.76
C ALA A 116 -15.37 -9.45 11.19
N ALA A 117 -15.46 -8.58 12.19
CA ALA A 117 -15.57 -8.97 13.59
C ALA A 117 -16.85 -9.77 13.88
N GLY A 118 -17.98 -9.42 13.26
CA GLY A 118 -19.23 -10.16 13.44
C GLY A 118 -19.27 -11.55 12.77
N ARG A 119 -18.26 -11.89 11.97
CA ARG A 119 -18.10 -13.22 11.36
C ARG A 119 -16.91 -14.00 11.87
N ASP A 120 -16.12 -13.41 12.78
CA ASP A 120 -14.80 -13.91 13.14
C ASP A 120 -13.92 -14.24 11.91
N ASP A 121 -14.14 -13.49 10.81
CA ASP A 121 -13.64 -13.82 9.47
C ASP A 121 -12.85 -12.65 8.89
N LEU A 122 -11.59 -12.55 9.29
CA LEU A 122 -10.63 -11.60 8.70
C LEU A 122 -10.08 -12.09 7.35
N GLY A 123 -9.94 -13.42 7.19
CA GLY A 123 -9.28 -14.05 6.05
C GLY A 123 -10.18 -14.35 4.86
N GLY A 124 -11.50 -14.35 5.02
CA GLY A 124 -12.44 -14.75 3.98
C GLY A 124 -12.11 -16.13 3.40
N VAL A 125 -12.23 -16.26 2.07
CA VAL A 125 -11.82 -17.46 1.33
C VAL A 125 -10.34 -17.83 1.49
N VAL A 126 -9.50 -16.89 1.96
CA VAL A 126 -8.06 -17.08 2.15
C VAL A 126 -7.75 -17.75 3.49
N ALA A 127 -8.67 -17.72 4.48
CA ALA A 127 -8.50 -18.42 5.74
C ALA A 127 -8.30 -19.93 5.58
N ALA A 128 -8.84 -20.51 4.50
CA ALA A 128 -8.65 -21.92 4.17
C ALA A 128 -7.22 -22.28 3.71
N TYR A 129 -6.38 -21.28 3.44
CA TYR A 129 -5.03 -21.45 2.90
C TYR A 129 -3.95 -20.80 3.75
N VAL A 130 -4.31 -20.14 4.86
CA VAL A 130 -3.37 -19.43 5.71
C VAL A 130 -3.16 -20.21 7.00
N ASN A 131 -1.90 -20.53 7.31
CA ASN A 131 -1.56 -21.22 8.55
C ASN A 131 -1.98 -20.43 9.80
N ASP A 132 -2.41 -21.15 10.84
CA ASP A 132 -2.77 -20.58 12.15
C ASP A 132 -1.60 -19.89 12.85
N LEU A 133 -0.36 -20.28 12.52
CA LEU A 133 0.87 -19.58 12.87
C LEU A 133 1.89 -19.74 11.73
N PRO A 134 2.79 -18.77 11.53
CA PRO A 134 3.87 -18.94 10.56
C PRO A 134 4.82 -20.06 11.00
N ASP A 135 4.84 -21.18 10.27
CA ASP A 135 5.73 -22.32 10.54
C ASP A 135 6.53 -22.69 9.28
N PRO A 136 7.87 -22.55 9.27
CA PRO A 136 8.71 -22.03 10.35
C PRO A 136 8.59 -20.50 10.51
N TRP A 137 8.69 -19.99 11.74
CA TRP A 137 8.56 -18.55 12.04
C TRP A 137 9.83 -17.73 11.77
N TRP A 138 11.01 -18.36 11.85
CA TRP A 138 12.29 -17.65 11.75
C TRP A 138 12.53 -16.94 10.39
N PRO A 139 12.06 -17.41 9.23
CA PRO A 139 12.21 -16.69 7.96
C PRO A 139 11.45 -15.37 7.97
N VAL A 140 10.30 -15.30 8.65
CA VAL A 140 9.52 -14.06 8.83
C VAL A 140 10.35 -13.02 9.61
N VAL A 141 11.01 -13.46 10.68
CA VAL A 141 11.90 -12.60 11.49
C VAL A 141 13.11 -12.17 10.69
N LEU A 142 13.75 -13.09 9.94
CA LEU A 142 14.87 -12.76 9.07
C LEU A 142 14.47 -11.69 8.04
N LEU A 143 13.32 -11.85 7.38
CA LEU A 143 12.81 -10.87 6.44
C LEU A 143 12.54 -9.52 7.11
N ALA A 144 11.96 -9.51 8.32
CA ALA A 144 11.75 -8.27 9.08
C ALA A 144 13.08 -7.54 9.41
N VAL A 145 14.12 -8.28 9.78
CA VAL A 145 15.47 -7.72 10.04
C VAL A 145 16.07 -7.12 8.76
N ILE A 146 15.90 -7.79 7.62
CA ILE A 146 16.36 -7.25 6.32
C ILE A 146 15.61 -5.96 5.99
N GLN A 147 14.29 -5.94 6.15
CA GLN A 147 13.47 -4.76 5.85
C GLN A 147 13.84 -3.55 6.72
N ILE A 148 14.08 -3.74 8.02
CA ILE A 148 14.49 -2.62 8.89
C ILE A 148 15.91 -2.14 8.61
N GLY A 149 16.82 -3.05 8.24
CA GLY A 149 18.15 -2.69 7.77
C GLY A 149 18.10 -1.83 6.51
N ASP A 150 17.28 -2.22 5.53
CA ASP A 150 17.06 -1.43 4.31
C ASP A 150 16.39 -0.07 4.62
N ALA A 151 15.43 -0.04 5.55
CA ALA A 151 14.81 1.21 6.00
C ALA A 151 15.86 2.18 6.57
N ALA A 152 16.76 1.71 7.43
CA ALA A 152 17.83 2.50 8.03
C ALA A 152 18.75 3.10 6.95
N MET A 153 19.12 2.30 5.94
CA MET A 153 19.94 2.77 4.81
C MET A 153 19.20 3.75 3.89
N CYS A 154 17.86 3.73 3.87
CA CYS A 154 17.02 4.64 3.10
C CYS A 154 16.79 6.02 3.77
N PHE A 155 16.86 6.13 5.11
CA PHE A 155 16.63 7.40 5.82
C PHE A 155 17.67 8.48 5.48
N LYS A 156 18.93 8.08 5.38
CA LYS A 156 20.00 8.87 4.77
C LYS A 156 20.56 8.02 3.63
N PRO A 157 20.01 8.16 2.40
CA PRO A 157 20.23 7.22 1.31
C PRO A 157 21.71 6.91 1.13
N ALA A 158 22.11 5.69 1.48
CA ALA A 158 23.46 5.21 1.21
C ALA A 158 23.76 5.36 -0.29
N SER A 159 25.03 5.60 -0.66
CA SER A 159 25.37 5.94 -2.06
C SER A 159 24.95 4.89 -3.08
N PHE A 160 24.79 3.63 -2.67
CA PHE A 160 24.26 2.55 -3.51
C PHE A 160 22.73 2.62 -3.67
N ILE A 161 21.98 2.99 -2.61
CA ILE A 161 20.51 3.15 -2.65
C ILE A 161 20.15 4.38 -3.49
N ALA A 162 20.84 5.50 -3.27
CA ALA A 162 20.63 6.71 -4.05
C ALA A 162 20.86 6.45 -5.55
N ARG A 163 21.92 5.70 -5.89
CA ARG A 163 22.17 5.25 -7.28
C ARG A 163 21.03 4.39 -7.79
N CYS A 164 20.64 3.34 -7.06
CA CYS A 164 19.52 2.48 -7.43
C CYS A 164 18.23 3.27 -7.72
N PHE A 165 17.85 4.22 -6.85
CA PHE A 165 16.68 5.06 -7.07
C PHE A 165 16.81 5.95 -8.30
N THR A 166 18.00 6.49 -8.58
CA THR A 166 18.27 7.26 -9.79
C THR A 166 18.22 6.37 -11.04
N ASP A 167 18.82 5.17 -11.00
CA ASP A 167 18.91 4.24 -12.12
C ASP A 167 17.52 3.77 -12.58
N VAL A 168 16.61 3.48 -11.63
CA VAL A 168 15.22 3.10 -11.94
C VAL A 168 14.29 4.29 -12.24
N GLY A 169 14.83 5.51 -12.16
CA GLY A 169 14.08 6.75 -12.40
C GLY A 169 13.01 7.05 -11.35
N LEU A 170 13.22 6.67 -10.09
CA LEU A 170 12.28 6.95 -9.00
C LEU A 170 12.23 8.47 -8.73
N PRO A 171 11.04 9.12 -8.79
CA PRO A 171 10.91 10.55 -8.52
C PRO A 171 11.51 10.93 -7.16
N ARG A 172 12.33 11.99 -7.12
CA ARG A 172 13.02 12.46 -5.90
C ARG A 172 12.07 12.71 -4.74
N ALA A 173 10.85 13.17 -5.04
CA ALA A 173 9.83 13.46 -4.04
C ALA A 173 9.34 12.22 -3.27
N LEU A 174 9.54 11.00 -3.82
CA LEU A 174 9.16 9.74 -3.19
C LEU A 174 10.29 9.11 -2.36
N TRP A 175 11.53 9.60 -2.47
CA TRP A 175 12.66 9.04 -1.73
C TRP A 175 12.45 9.05 -0.21
N PRO A 176 11.91 10.11 0.41
CA PRO A 176 11.65 10.13 1.84
C PRO A 176 10.55 9.16 2.29
N VAL A 177 9.71 8.69 1.36
CA VAL A 177 8.60 7.74 1.65
C VAL A 177 9.12 6.30 1.72
N MET A 178 10.15 5.96 0.94
CA MET A 178 10.75 4.62 0.87
C MET A 178 11.16 4.00 2.22
N PRO A 179 11.83 4.71 3.16
CA PRO A 179 12.15 4.13 4.46
C PRO A 179 10.88 3.81 5.26
N TRP A 180 9.85 4.66 5.21
CA TRP A 180 8.60 4.44 5.93
C TRP A 180 7.82 3.23 5.42
N VAL A 181 7.84 2.97 4.12
CA VAL A 181 7.26 1.74 3.54
C VAL A 181 7.93 0.48 4.15
N LYS A 182 9.25 0.52 4.35
CA LYS A 182 10.01 -0.61 4.91
C LYS A 182 9.83 -0.76 6.41
N VAL A 183 9.72 0.35 7.14
CA VAL A 183 9.33 0.34 8.57
C VAL A 183 7.94 -0.27 8.73
N ALA A 184 6.97 0.13 7.89
CA ALA A 184 5.62 -0.43 7.92
C ALA A 184 5.62 -1.93 7.60
N ALA A 185 6.40 -2.37 6.61
CA ALA A 185 6.57 -3.79 6.33
C ALA A 185 7.19 -4.56 7.51
N THR A 186 8.21 -3.99 8.17
CA THR A 186 8.80 -4.59 9.37
C THR A 186 7.76 -4.73 10.48
N ALA A 187 7.01 -3.67 10.75
CA ALA A 187 5.96 -3.68 11.77
C ALA A 187 4.86 -4.71 11.45
N GLY A 188 4.47 -4.82 10.18
CA GLY A 188 3.49 -5.79 9.70
C GLY A 188 3.98 -7.24 9.85
N LEU A 189 5.23 -7.53 9.48
CA LEU A 189 5.82 -8.87 9.64
C LEU A 189 5.95 -9.25 11.12
N VAL A 190 6.41 -8.33 11.96
CA VAL A 190 6.54 -8.55 13.41
C VAL A 190 5.17 -8.79 14.04
N THR A 191 4.19 -7.94 13.74
CA THR A 191 2.79 -8.16 14.17
C THR A 191 2.24 -9.49 13.65
N GLY A 192 2.64 -9.87 12.44
CA GLY A 192 2.31 -11.11 11.77
C GLY A 192 2.70 -12.39 12.50
N LEU A 193 3.65 -12.31 13.45
CA LEU A 193 4.03 -13.44 14.29
C LEU A 193 2.93 -13.81 15.31
N TRP A 194 2.09 -12.85 15.69
CA TRP A 194 0.95 -13.06 16.59
C TRP A 194 -0.39 -13.00 15.85
N VAL A 195 -0.44 -12.32 14.71
CA VAL A 195 -1.65 -12.16 13.89
C VAL A 195 -1.35 -12.66 12.46
N PRO A 196 -1.49 -13.96 12.18
CA PRO A 196 -1.01 -14.59 10.94
C PRO A 196 -1.52 -13.91 9.67
N TYR A 197 -2.78 -13.48 9.65
CA TYR A 197 -3.38 -12.74 8.53
C TYR A 197 -2.63 -11.45 8.20
N VAL A 198 -2.16 -10.72 9.21
CA VAL A 198 -1.36 -9.50 9.02
C VAL A 198 0.02 -9.86 8.44
N GLY A 199 0.62 -10.96 8.91
CA GLY A 199 1.89 -11.47 8.38
C GLY A 199 1.78 -11.89 6.92
N ALA A 200 0.78 -12.71 6.60
CA ALA A 200 0.49 -13.18 5.24
C ALA A 200 0.23 -11.99 4.29
N LEU A 201 -0.61 -11.04 4.71
CA LEU A 201 -0.91 -9.84 3.92
C LEU A 201 0.33 -8.96 3.72
N THR A 202 1.14 -8.78 4.77
CA THR A 202 2.39 -8.00 4.67
C THR A 202 3.40 -8.68 3.76
N SER A 203 3.55 -10.01 3.86
CA SER A 203 4.44 -10.79 2.99
C SER A 203 3.97 -10.77 1.54
N ALA A 204 2.66 -10.89 1.29
CA ALA A 204 2.09 -10.73 -0.05
C ALA A 204 2.33 -9.31 -0.60
N ALA A 205 2.16 -8.27 0.22
CA ALA A 205 2.46 -6.90 -0.17
C ALA A 205 3.95 -6.69 -0.50
N LEU A 206 4.85 -7.34 0.24
CA LEU A 206 6.29 -7.34 -0.07
C LEU A 206 6.61 -8.03 -1.40
N VAL A 207 5.97 -9.17 -1.70
CA VAL A 207 6.08 -9.82 -3.01
C VAL A 207 5.66 -8.83 -4.11
N VAL A 208 4.50 -8.20 -3.99
CA VAL A 208 4.04 -7.19 -4.97
C VAL A 208 5.02 -6.02 -5.08
N TYR A 209 5.51 -5.50 -3.95
CA TYR A 209 6.51 -4.43 -3.92
C TYR A 209 7.77 -4.82 -4.70
N PHE A 210 8.31 -6.02 -4.50
CA PHE A 210 9.52 -6.45 -5.18
C PHE A 210 9.27 -6.84 -6.65
N VAL A 211 8.07 -7.32 -7.02
CA VAL A 211 7.68 -7.45 -8.44
C VAL A 211 7.70 -6.09 -9.13
N LEU A 212 7.16 -5.05 -8.49
CA LEU A 212 7.21 -3.68 -9.02
C LEU A 212 8.66 -3.17 -9.12
N ALA A 213 9.51 -3.48 -8.14
CA ALA A 213 10.93 -3.13 -8.17
C ALA A 213 11.65 -3.82 -9.35
N VAL A 214 11.49 -5.13 -9.51
CA VAL A 214 12.03 -5.90 -10.64
C VAL A 214 11.54 -5.31 -11.97
N SER A 215 10.24 -5.00 -12.07
CA SER A 215 9.66 -4.38 -13.26
C SER A 215 10.27 -3.02 -13.58
N ALA A 216 10.55 -2.20 -12.56
CA ALA A 216 11.20 -0.89 -12.72
C ALA A 216 12.64 -1.02 -13.24
N HIS A 217 13.42 -1.97 -12.72
CA HIS A 217 14.76 -2.26 -13.22
C HIS A 217 14.75 -2.77 -14.67
N ILE A 218 13.83 -3.70 -15.00
CA ILE A 218 13.66 -4.21 -16.38
C ILE A 218 13.32 -3.05 -17.33
N ARG A 219 12.40 -2.16 -16.93
CA ARG A 219 12.02 -0.98 -17.71
C ARG A 219 13.19 -0.02 -17.91
N ALA A 220 14.01 0.17 -16.88
CA ALA A 220 15.21 1.00 -16.94
C ALA A 220 16.40 0.34 -17.65
N ARG A 221 16.27 -0.95 -18.01
CA ARG A 221 17.35 -1.80 -18.54
C ARG A 221 18.58 -1.84 -17.62
N ASP A 222 18.36 -1.72 -16.32
CA ASP A 222 19.39 -1.88 -15.30
C ASP A 222 19.45 -3.35 -14.88
N PHE A 223 20.41 -4.09 -15.43
CA PHE A 223 20.65 -5.50 -15.12
C PHE A 223 21.89 -5.72 -14.24
N GLY A 224 22.35 -4.66 -13.55
CA GLY A 224 23.53 -4.72 -12.70
C GLY A 224 23.33 -5.49 -11.39
N ARG A 225 24.30 -5.34 -10.47
CA ARG A 225 24.27 -5.98 -9.14
C ARG A 225 23.00 -5.64 -8.35
N ASN A 226 22.46 -4.43 -8.52
CA ASN A 226 21.23 -4.00 -7.87
C ASN A 226 20.02 -4.83 -8.31
N PHE A 227 19.91 -5.15 -9.60
CA PHE A 227 18.83 -6.00 -10.12
C PHE A 227 18.87 -7.42 -9.58
N VAL A 228 20.06 -8.04 -9.57
CA VAL A 228 20.22 -9.44 -9.16
C VAL A 228 20.08 -9.59 -7.65
N LEU A 229 20.88 -8.87 -6.86
CA LEU A 229 20.91 -9.06 -5.40
C LEU A 229 19.74 -8.36 -4.70
N ASN A 230 19.45 -7.11 -5.05
CA ASN A 230 18.47 -6.31 -4.31
C ASN A 230 17.04 -6.62 -4.76
N ALA A 231 16.74 -6.54 -6.06
CA ALA A 231 15.38 -6.71 -6.54
C ALA A 231 14.98 -8.19 -6.64
N THR A 232 15.74 -8.98 -7.40
CA THR A 232 15.40 -10.39 -7.68
C THR A 232 15.62 -11.28 -6.46
N GLY A 233 16.77 -11.13 -5.77
CA GLY A 233 17.06 -11.87 -4.54
C GLY A 233 16.00 -11.67 -3.46
N SER A 234 15.62 -10.41 -3.21
CA SER A 234 14.57 -10.10 -2.23
C SER A 234 13.19 -10.57 -2.67
N LEU A 235 12.87 -10.55 -3.98
CA LEU A 235 11.62 -11.12 -4.49
C LEU A 235 11.54 -12.62 -4.19
N VAL A 236 12.59 -13.38 -4.50
CA VAL A 236 12.65 -14.82 -4.21
C VAL A 236 12.48 -15.08 -2.73
N LEU A 237 13.16 -14.31 -1.87
CA LEU A 237 13.01 -14.42 -0.42
C LEU A 237 11.57 -14.14 0.03
N CYS A 238 10.94 -13.06 -0.47
CA CYS A 238 9.57 -12.71 -0.09
C CYS A 238 8.57 -13.78 -0.54
N VAL A 239 8.75 -14.35 -1.73
CA VAL A 239 7.92 -15.46 -2.23
C VAL A 239 8.13 -16.70 -1.36
N ALA A 240 9.36 -17.05 -1.03
CA ALA A 240 9.67 -18.19 -0.17
C ALA A 240 9.03 -18.02 1.21
N VAL A 241 9.17 -16.86 1.84
CA VAL A 241 8.54 -16.57 3.15
C VAL A 241 7.01 -16.63 3.05
N PHE A 242 6.42 -16.05 2.01
CA PHE A 242 4.97 -16.10 1.83
C PHE A 242 4.46 -17.54 1.68
N VAL A 243 5.08 -18.32 0.79
CA VAL A 243 4.65 -19.68 0.49
C VAL A 243 4.93 -20.64 1.65
N PHE A 244 6.15 -20.65 2.20
CA PHE A 244 6.53 -21.64 3.20
C PHE A 244 6.02 -21.33 4.60
N CYS A 245 5.89 -20.04 4.97
CA CYS A 245 5.46 -19.70 6.33
C CYS A 245 3.94 -19.52 6.41
N PHE A 246 3.31 -18.97 5.38
CA PHE A 246 1.90 -18.56 5.47
C PHE A 246 0.94 -19.40 4.66
N LEU A 247 1.35 -20.09 3.59
CA LEU A 247 0.43 -20.97 2.85
C LEU A 247 0.45 -22.39 3.40
N GLY A 248 -0.72 -22.98 3.61
CA GLY A 248 -0.90 -24.35 4.13
C GLY A 248 -2.26 -24.93 3.78
#